data_AF-A0A2H3DL20-F1
#
_entry.id   AF-A0A2H3DL20-F1
#
_cell.length_a   1.000
_cell.length_b   1.000
_cell.length_c   1.000
_cell.angle_alpha   90.00
_cell.angle_beta   90.00
_cell.angle_gamma   90.00
#
_symmetry.space_group_name_H-M   'P 1'
#
loop_
_entity.id
_entity.type
_entity.pdbx_description
1 polymer ?
#
loop_
_entity_poly.entity_id
_entity_poly.type
_entity_poly.pdbx_seq_one_letter_code
_entity_poly.pdbx_strand_id
1 'polypeptide(L)' 'MSGNDGRRHYRTELNNLCIQAGWAVHFDDSFTGPQNDGTWTSLVYVNGVMCGEGSATNVRAAREQASYRALVYYGRA' A
#
# COMPACT_ATOMS: atom_id res chain seq x y z
N MET A 1 -26.57 9.31 -8.64
CA MET A 1 -25.10 9.34 -8.90
C MET A 1 -24.52 10.22 -7.80
N SER A 2 -23.68 9.81 -6.86
CA SER A 2 -22.83 8.63 -6.70
C SER A 2 -22.74 8.32 -5.21
N GLY A 3 -22.73 7.04 -4.84
CA GLY A 3 -22.36 6.63 -3.50
C GLY A 3 -20.92 7.07 -3.24
N ASN A 4 -20.76 8.03 -2.34
CA ASN A 4 -19.46 8.46 -1.86
C ASN A 4 -18.94 7.35 -0.94
N ASP A 5 -18.40 6.29 -1.53
CA ASP A 5 -17.67 5.24 -0.84
C ASP A 5 -16.48 5.89 -0.11
N GLY A 6 -16.68 6.20 1.17
CA GLY A 6 -15.64 6.66 2.11
C GLY A 6 -14.59 5.59 2.40
N ARG A 7 -14.22 4.77 1.41
CA ARG A 7 -13.02 3.94 1.45
C ARG A 7 -11.86 4.91 1.32
N ARG A 8 -11.30 5.33 2.46
CA ARG A 8 -10.00 6.02 2.51
C ARG A 8 -9.03 5.26 1.61
N HIS A 9 -8.79 5.79 0.42
CA HIS A 9 -7.88 5.18 -0.52
C HIS A 9 -6.47 5.52 -0.06
N TYR A 10 -5.96 4.79 0.94
CA TYR A 10 -4.62 4.98 1.49
C TYR A 10 -3.55 5.01 0.40
N ARG A 11 -3.78 4.26 -0.68
CA ARG A 11 -2.98 4.30 -1.91
C ARG A 11 -2.99 5.66 -2.60
N THR A 12 -4.15 6.27 -2.76
CA THR A 12 -4.29 7.60 -3.38
C THR A 12 -3.65 8.67 -2.51
N GLU A 13 -3.83 8.61 -1.19
CA GLU A 13 -3.19 9.55 -0.26
C GLU A 13 -1.66 9.42 -0.27
N LEU A 14 -1.15 8.19 -0.21
CA LEU A 14 0.29 7.93 -0.31
C LEU A 14 0.83 8.43 -1.65
N ASN A 15 0.12 8.17 -2.75
CA ASN A 15 0.52 8.63 -4.08
C ASN A 15 0.56 10.16 -4.17
N ASN A 16 -0.47 10.84 -3.65
CA ASN A 16 -0.51 12.31 -3.61
C ASN A 16 0.62 12.89 -2.77
N LEU A 17 0.92 12.29 -1.60
CA LEU A 17 2.06 12.67 -0.77
C LEU A 17 3.37 12.52 -1.54
N CYS A 18 3.56 11.39 -2.23
CA CYS A 18 4.77 11.13 -3.01
C CYS A 18 4.92 12.14 -4.15
N ILE A 19 3.85 12.45 -4.88
CA ILE A 19 3.85 13.46 -5.95
C ILE A 19 4.18 14.85 -5.39
N GLN A 20 3.55 15.26 -4.28
CA GLN A 20 3.79 16.56 -3.65
C GLN A 20 5.22 16.70 -3.12
N ALA A 21 5.78 15.62 -2.58
CA ALA A 21 7.15 15.59 -2.05
C ALA A 21 8.22 15.33 -3.13
N GLY A 22 7.82 15.00 -4.37
CA GLY A 22 8.72 14.59 -5.44
C GLY A 22 9.38 13.22 -5.19
N TRP A 23 8.76 12.35 -4.40
CA TRP A 23 9.27 11.01 -4.09
C TRP A 23 8.76 9.97 -5.08
N ALA A 24 9.62 9.04 -5.46
CA ALA A 24 9.22 7.86 -6.21
C ALA A 24 8.66 6.79 -5.26
N VAL A 25 7.44 6.34 -5.48
CA VAL A 25 6.83 5.21 -4.76
C VAL A 25 6.97 3.93 -5.59
N HIS A 26 7.44 2.86 -4.96
CA HIS A 26 7.56 1.54 -5.53
C HIS A 26 6.83 0.54 -4.65
N PHE A 27 6.02 -0.30 -5.27
CA PHE A 27 5.35 -1.41 -4.60
C PHE A 27 5.99 -2.70 -5.09
N ASP A 28 6.53 -3.48 -4.16
CA ASP A 28 7.01 -4.82 -4.43
C ASP A 28 5.96 -5.81 -3.91
N ASP A 29 5.38 -6.62 -4.78
CA ASP A 29 4.44 -7.66 -4.40
C ASP A 29 5.02 -9.05 -4.66
N SER A 30 4.93 -9.87 -3.63
CA SER A 30 5.34 -11.27 -3.66
C SER A 30 4.15 -12.13 -3.23
N PHE A 31 3.95 -13.23 -3.92
CA PHE A 31 2.98 -14.25 -3.54
C PHE A 31 3.73 -15.46 -3.03
N THR A 32 3.39 -15.89 -1.81
CA THR A 32 4.03 -17.03 -1.17
C THR A 32 2.97 -18.02 -0.75
N GLY A 33 3.11 -19.27 -1.17
CA GLY A 33 2.24 -20.38 -0.77
C GLY A 33 1.47 -21.02 -1.93
N PRO A 34 0.51 -21.92 -1.62
CA PRO A 34 -0.27 -22.64 -2.61
C PRO A 34 -1.18 -21.69 -3.40
N GLN A 35 -1.44 -21.95 -4.67
CA GLN A 35 -2.27 -21.06 -5.51
C GLN A 35 -3.67 -20.76 -4.95
N ASN A 36 -4.21 -21.66 -4.11
CA ASN A 36 -5.55 -21.56 -3.53
C ASN A 36 -5.58 -21.03 -2.09
N ASP A 37 -4.43 -20.95 -1.41
CA ASP A 37 -4.31 -20.57 0.00
C ASP A 37 -3.03 -19.77 0.30
N GLY A 38 -2.50 -19.13 -0.73
CA GLY A 38 -1.25 -18.38 -0.63
C GLY A 38 -1.49 -16.98 -0.10
N THR A 39 -0.44 -16.41 0.47
CA THR A 39 -0.44 -15.06 1.02
C THR A 39 0.28 -14.13 0.05
N TRP A 40 -0.39 -13.03 -0.28
CA TRP A 40 0.21 -11.88 -0.95
C TRP A 40 0.85 -10.98 0.09
N THR A 41 2.16 -10.79 -0.04
CA THR A 41 2.91 -9.80 0.72
C THR A 41 3.20 -8.63 -0.21
N SER A 42 2.99 -7.41 0.25
CA SER A 42 3.32 -6.20 -0.47
C SER A 42 4.12 -5.24 0.39
N LEU A 43 5.24 -4.79 -0.17
CA LEU A 43 6.18 -3.88 0.45
C LEU A 43 6.13 -2.55 -0.30
N VAL A 44 6.02 -1.45 0.44
CA VAL A 44 6.05 -0.09 -0.08
C VAL A 44 7.41 0.52 0.20
N TYR A 45 8.05 0.95 -0.87
CA TYR A 45 9.30 1.70 -0.83
C TYR A 45 9.05 3.11 -1.34
N VAL A 46 9.45 4.12 -0.59
CA VAL A 46 9.39 5.52 -1.01
C VAL A 46 10.82 6.05 -1.03
N ASN A 47 11.26 6.51 -2.21
CA ASN A 47 12.64 6.96 -2.44
C ASN A 47 13.71 5.92 -2.02
N GLY A 48 13.41 4.63 -2.23
CA GLY A 48 14.28 3.51 -1.86
C GLY A 48 14.22 3.08 -0.39
N VAL A 49 13.46 3.77 0.47
CA VAL A 49 13.27 3.40 1.88
C VAL A 49 11.99 2.60 2.04
N MET A 50 12.06 1.45 2.70
CA MET A 50 10.86 0.67 3.05
C MET A 50 10.05 1.42 4.09
N CYS A 51 8.85 1.87 3.71
CA CYS A 51 7.97 2.65 4.58
C CYS A 51 6.79 1.85 5.10
N GLY A 52 6.44 0.75 4.44
CA GLY A 52 5.29 -0.05 4.84
C GLY A 52 5.32 -1.46 4.27
N GLU A 53 4.65 -2.36 4.98
CA GLU A 53 4.41 -3.74 4.58
C GLU A 53 2.96 -4.09 4.86
N GLY A 54 2.39 -4.93 4.00
CA GLY A 54 1.08 -5.51 4.20
C GLY A 54 1.02 -6.92 3.64
N SER A 55 0.27 -7.78 4.31
CA SER A 55 0.11 -9.19 3.92
C SER A 55 -1.37 -9.54 3.94
N ALA A 56 -1.88 -10.13 2.86
CA ALA A 56 -3.28 -10.52 2.76
C ALA A 56 -3.47 -11.70 1.81
N THR A 57 -4.67 -12.27 1.78
CA THR A 57 -5.04 -13.31 0.81
C THR A 57 -5.16 -12.78 -0.63
N ASN A 58 -5.12 -11.46 -0.83
CA ASN A 58 -5.25 -10.80 -2.13
C ASN A 58 -4.26 -9.64 -2.26
N VAL A 59 -3.65 -9.49 -3.45
CA VAL A 59 -2.69 -8.40 -3.75
C VAL A 59 -3.23 -6.99 -3.48
N ARG A 60 -4.54 -6.78 -3.71
CA ARG A 60 -5.19 -5.48 -3.48
C ARG A 60 -5.22 -5.12 -2.00
N ALA A 61 -5.60 -6.07 -1.15
CA ALA A 61 -5.66 -5.89 0.29
C ALA A 61 -4.25 -5.76 0.90
N ALA A 62 -3.29 -6.56 0.42
CA ALA A 62 -1.89 -6.48 0.86
C ALA A 62 -1.30 -5.10 0.61
N ARG A 63 -1.45 -4.60 -0.63
CA ARG A 63 -0.98 -3.25 -1.00
C ARG A 63 -1.73 -2.15 -0.24
N GLU A 64 -3.01 -2.31 0.07
CA GLU A 64 -3.77 -1.33 0.85
C GLU A 64 -3.24 -1.22 2.29
N GLN A 65 -2.96 -2.37 2.91
CA GLN A 65 -2.37 -2.43 4.24
C GLN A 65 -0.93 -1.88 4.24
N ALA A 66 -0.15 -2.16 3.21
CA ALA A 66 1.18 -1.58 3.03
C ALA A 66 1.15 -0.06 2.89
N SER A 67 0.19 0.48 2.12
CA SER A 67 -0.01 1.93 2.00
C SER A 67 -0.44 2.57 3.32
N TYR A 68 -1.33 1.92 4.07
CA TYR A 68 -1.71 2.38 5.40
C TYR A 68 -0.49 2.46 6.33
N ARG A 69 0.33 1.41 6.39
CA ARG A 69 1.56 1.43 7.19
C ARG A 69 2.54 2.51 6.75
N ALA A 70 2.67 2.76 5.45
CA ALA A 70 3.47 3.86 4.94
C ALA A 70 2.95 5.23 5.41
N LEU A 71 1.63 5.45 5.39
CA LEU A 71 1.05 6.68 5.93
C LEU A 71 1.28 6.83 7.44
N VAL A 72 1.18 5.73 8.21
CA VAL A 72 1.52 5.71 9.65
C VAL A 72 2.99 6.09 9.85
N TYR A 73 3.90 5.51 9.04
CA TYR A 73 5.34 5.80 9.10
C TYR A 73 5.64 7.29 8.89
N TYR A 74 4.91 7.95 7.99
CA TYR A 74 5.01 9.39 7.75
C TYR A 74 4.19 10.25 8.72
N GLY A 75 3.51 9.65 9.71
CA GLY A 75 2.71 10.37 10.70
C GLY A 75 1.43 11.00 10.14
N ARG A 76 0.83 10.41 9.09
CA ARG A 76 -0.37 10.91 8.39
C ARG A 76 -1.62 10.04 8.55
N ALA A 77 -1.57 8.97 9.34
CA ALA A 77 -2.66 8.01 9.51
C ALA A 77 -3.55 8.26 10.72
#